data_AF-A0A5J4ZPF3-F1
#
_entry.id   AF-A0A5J4ZPF3-F1
#
_cell.length_a   1.000
_cell.length_b   1.000
_cell.length_c   1.000
_cell.angle_alpha   90.00
_cell.angle_beta   90.00
_cell.angle_gamma   90.00
#
_symmetry.space_group_name_H-M   'P 1'
#
loop_
_entity.id
_entity.type
_entity.pdbx_description
1 polymer ?
#
loop_
_entity_poly.entity_id
_entity_poly.type
_entity_poly.pdbx_seq_one_letter_code
_entity_poly.pdbx_strand_id
1 'polypeptide(L)'
;MFEGTVRGNLDPLEQYSDNEIWEALDKCQLGDLVRAREEKLESTVVDDGENWSVGQRQLFCLGRALLKRSSILVLDEATASVDSATDGVIQKIITQEFKDRTIVTIAHRIHTVIDSD
;
A
#
# COMPACT_ATOMS: atom_id res chain seq x y z
N MET A 1 -0.23 -1.20 11.82
CA MET A 1 -0.80 -2.46 11.25
C MET A 1 -1.32 -3.32 12.41
N PHE A 2 -1.94 -4.49 12.18
CA PHE A 2 -2.35 -5.38 13.27
C PHE A 2 -1.41 -6.58 13.37
N GLU A 3 -1.19 -7.08 14.57
CA GLU A 3 -0.50 -8.37 14.77
C GLU A 3 -1.24 -9.49 14.03
N GLY A 4 -0.51 -10.35 13.33
CA GLY A 4 -1.08 -11.45 12.53
C GLY A 4 -0.22 -11.79 11.33
N THR A 5 -0.85 -12.09 10.18
CA THR A 5 -0.13 -12.42 8.94
C THR A 5 -0.18 -11.27 7.94
N VAL A 6 0.70 -11.30 6.93
CA VAL A 6 0.63 -10.39 5.79
C VAL A 6 -0.72 -10.52 5.09
N ARG A 7 -1.20 -11.75 4.89
CA ARG A 7 -2.52 -12.02 4.32
C ARG A 7 -3.63 -11.35 5.13
N GLY A 8 -3.72 -11.64 6.42
CA GLY A 8 -4.79 -11.13 7.28
C GLY A 8 -4.74 -9.61 7.42
N ASN A 9 -3.56 -9.00 7.28
CA ASN A 9 -3.46 -7.56 7.21
C ASN A 9 -3.95 -7.00 5.85
N LEU A 10 -3.70 -7.64 4.70
CA LEU A 10 -4.16 -7.14 3.40
C LEU A 10 -5.66 -7.35 3.20
N ASP A 11 -6.16 -8.51 3.62
CA ASP A 11 -7.53 -8.94 3.47
C ASP A 11 -8.09 -9.53 4.78
N PRO A 12 -8.48 -8.67 5.74
CA PRO A 12 -9.01 -9.12 7.03
C PRO A 12 -10.34 -9.86 6.94
N LEU A 13 -11.04 -9.76 5.81
CA LEU A 13 -12.36 -10.37 5.59
C LEU A 13 -12.28 -11.63 4.72
N GLU A 14 -11.07 -12.04 4.31
CA GLU A 14 -10.82 -13.20 3.45
C GLU A 14 -11.69 -13.21 2.17
N GLN A 15 -11.85 -12.06 1.54
CA GLN A 15 -12.69 -11.86 0.36
C GLN A 15 -11.94 -12.08 -0.96
N TYR A 16 -10.61 -12.04 -0.95
CA TYR A 16 -9.77 -12.07 -2.14
C TYR A 16 -8.95 -13.35 -2.23
N SER A 17 -8.73 -13.80 -3.46
CA SER A 17 -7.86 -14.94 -3.74
C SER A 17 -6.38 -14.57 -3.57
N ASP A 18 -5.53 -15.57 -3.31
CA ASP A 18 -4.08 -15.38 -3.20
C ASP A 18 -3.50 -14.70 -4.44
N ASN A 19 -4.03 -15.01 -5.62
CA ASN A 19 -3.59 -14.40 -6.87
C ASN A 19 -3.87 -12.89 -6.88
N GLU A 20 -5.04 -12.46 -6.41
CA GLU A 20 -5.38 -11.03 -6.32
C GLU A 20 -4.52 -10.32 -5.27
N ILE A 21 -4.23 -10.99 -4.14
CA ILE A 21 -3.34 -10.47 -3.10
C ILE A 21 -1.92 -10.30 -3.65
N TRP A 22 -1.40 -11.30 -4.37
CA TRP A 22 -0.09 -11.20 -5.01
C TRP A 22 -0.03 -10.12 -6.07
N GLU A 23 -1.07 -9.97 -6.89
CA GLU A 23 -1.15 -8.90 -7.88
C GLU A 23 -1.10 -7.52 -7.22
N ALA A 24 -1.84 -7.32 -6.11
CA ALA A 24 -1.80 -6.08 -5.35
C ALA A 24 -0.42 -5.82 -4.71
N LEU A 25 0.22 -6.86 -4.17
CA LEU A 25 1.58 -6.77 -3.62
C LEU A 25 2.61 -6.41 -4.70
N ASP A 26 2.49 -6.97 -5.89
CA ASP A 26 3.39 -6.67 -7.02
C ASP A 26 3.23 -5.23 -7.49
N LYS A 27 1.98 -4.76 -7.65
CA LYS A 27 1.68 -3.36 -7.97
C LYS A 27 2.22 -2.39 -6.94
N CYS A 28 2.26 -2.79 -5.66
CA CYS A 28 2.83 -2.01 -4.57
C CYS A 28 4.33 -2.21 -4.35
N GLN A 29 5.05 -2.93 -5.23
CA GLN A 29 6.48 -3.24 -5.08
C GLN A 29 6.84 -3.97 -3.76
N LEU A 30 5.87 -4.64 -3.14
CA LEU A 30 6.05 -5.47 -1.95
C LEU A 30 6.14 -6.97 -2.28
N GLY A 31 5.75 -7.38 -3.48
CA GLY A 31 5.70 -8.78 -3.90
C GLY A 31 7.00 -9.53 -3.67
N ASP A 32 8.12 -9.05 -4.20
CA ASP A 32 9.42 -9.72 -4.06
C ASP A 32 9.89 -9.77 -2.60
N LEU A 33 9.63 -8.71 -1.84
CA LEU A 33 9.98 -8.65 -0.43
C LEU A 33 9.18 -9.66 0.40
N VAL A 34 7.90 -9.87 0.09
CA VAL A 34 7.07 -10.90 0.73
C VAL A 34 7.49 -12.30 0.26
N ARG A 35 7.78 -12.50 -1.04
CA ARG A 35 8.26 -13.79 -1.58
C ARG A 35 9.59 -14.24 -1.00
N ALA A 36 10.46 -13.29 -0.64
CA ALA A 36 11.76 -13.57 -0.02
C ALA A 36 11.64 -14.06 1.44
N ARG A 37 10.50 -13.85 2.09
CA ARG A 37 10.24 -14.38 3.43
C ARG A 37 9.85 -15.86 3.34
N GLU A 38 10.26 -16.65 4.34
CA GLU A 38 10.02 -18.10 4.38
C GLU A 38 8.52 -18.45 4.30
N GLU A 39 7.70 -17.73 5.06
CA GLU A 39 6.26 -17.96 5.18
C GLU A 39 5.42 -17.18 4.15
N LYS A 40 6.04 -16.33 3.32
CA LYS A 40 5.37 -15.53 2.27
C LYS A 40 4.13 -14.78 2.80
N LEU A 41 2.92 -15.07 2.31
CA LEU A 41 1.68 -14.43 2.77
C LEU A 41 1.36 -14.72 4.25
N GLU A 42 1.84 -15.84 4.77
CA GLU A 42 1.68 -16.22 6.17
C GLU A 42 2.76 -15.61 7.08
N SER A 43 3.68 -14.81 6.52
CA SER A 43 4.72 -14.14 7.30
C SER A 43 4.12 -13.30 8.42
N THR A 44 4.71 -13.45 9.60
CA THR A 44 4.30 -12.71 10.79
C THR A 44 4.47 -11.20 10.63
N VAL A 45 3.41 -10.46 10.96
CA VAL A 45 3.37 -9.03 11.22
C VAL A 45 3.27 -8.87 12.73
N VAL A 46 4.25 -8.23 13.35
CA VAL A 46 4.23 -7.95 14.80
C VAL A 46 3.33 -6.75 15.10
N ASP A 47 3.03 -6.51 16.38
CA ASP A 47 2.18 -5.38 16.78
C ASP A 47 2.67 -4.04 16.20
N ASP A 48 1.71 -3.21 15.81
CA ASP A 48 1.87 -1.99 15.00
C ASP A 48 2.62 -2.15 13.64
N GLY A 49 3.06 -3.35 13.29
CA GLY A 49 3.91 -3.61 12.13
C GLY A 49 5.36 -3.15 12.33
N GLU A 50 5.88 -3.19 13.57
CA GLU A 50 7.25 -2.77 13.89
C GLU A 50 8.34 -3.44 13.03
N ASN A 51 8.08 -4.66 12.56
CA ASN A 51 8.98 -5.39 11.65
C ASN A 51 8.92 -4.93 10.17
N TRP A 52 8.30 -3.77 9.90
CA TRP A 52 8.21 -3.12 8.61
C TRP A 52 8.63 -1.65 8.71
N SER A 53 9.33 -1.16 7.70
CA SER A 53 9.66 0.27 7.61
C SER A 53 8.41 1.11 7.39
N VAL A 54 8.46 2.40 7.77
CA VAL A 54 7.33 3.33 7.58
C VAL A 54 6.86 3.36 6.11
N GLY A 55 7.80 3.40 5.17
CA GLY A 55 7.50 3.34 3.74
C GLY A 55 6.83 2.04 3.31
N GLN A 56 7.27 0.89 3.82
CA GLN A 56 6.62 -0.38 3.53
C GLN A 56 5.20 -0.44 4.11
N ARG A 57 4.98 0.12 5.31
CA ARG A 57 3.63 0.23 5.90
C ARG A 57 2.71 1.08 5.02
N GLN A 58 3.21 2.16 4.43
CA GLN A 58 2.43 2.98 3.47
C GLN A 58 2.10 2.21 2.19
N LEU A 59 3.07 1.50 1.60
CA LEU A 59 2.83 0.62 0.45
C LEU A 59 1.82 -0.48 0.79
N PHE A 60 1.84 -0.98 2.02
CA PHE A 60 0.88 -1.96 2.51
C PHE A 60 -0.55 -1.39 2.55
N CYS A 61 -0.70 -0.17 3.07
CA CYS A 61 -1.97 0.55 3.04
C CYS A 61 -2.47 0.79 1.60
N LEU A 62 -1.56 1.09 0.68
CA LEU A 62 -1.90 1.24 -0.73
C LEU A 62 -2.37 -0.10 -1.35
N GLY A 63 -1.72 -1.21 -0.99
CA GLY A 63 -2.14 -2.55 -1.40
C GLY A 63 -3.57 -2.89 -0.95
N ARG A 64 -3.94 -2.52 0.29
CA ARG A 64 -5.32 -2.63 0.77
C ARG A 64 -6.31 -1.81 -0.08
N ALA A 65 -5.93 -0.59 -0.43
CA ALA A 65 -6.76 0.29 -1.26
C ALA A 65 -6.94 -0.25 -2.69
N LEU A 66 -5.90 -0.87 -3.26
CA LEU A 66 -5.96 -1.52 -4.57
C LEU A 66 -6.95 -2.69 -4.58
N LEU A 67 -6.86 -3.58 -3.58
CA LEU A 67 -7.75 -4.74 -3.44
C LEU A 67 -9.22 -4.32 -3.34
N LYS A 68 -9.50 -3.23 -2.60
CA LYS A 68 -10.88 -2.74 -2.43
C LYS A 68 -11.54 -2.21 -3.69
N ARG A 69 -10.77 -1.84 -4.72
CA ARG A 69 -11.29 -1.30 -6.00
C ARG A 69 -12.29 -0.14 -5.85
N SER A 70 -12.13 0.72 -4.83
CA SER A 70 -13.00 1.87 -4.58
C SER A 70 -12.99 2.89 -5.72
N SER A 71 -14.14 3.49 -6.04
CA SER A 71 -14.28 4.56 -7.05
C SER A 71 -13.70 5.91 -6.60
N ILE A 72 -13.66 6.14 -5.29
CA ILE A 72 -13.10 7.33 -4.65
C ILE A 72 -11.99 6.89 -3.71
N LEU A 73 -10.80 7.46 -3.88
CA LEU A 73 -9.65 7.28 -2.99
C LEU A 73 -9.42 8.57 -2.21
N VAL A 74 -9.32 8.47 -0.89
CA VAL A 74 -8.94 9.59 -0.02
C VAL A 74 -7.55 9.31 0.52
N LEU A 75 -6.62 10.23 0.29
CA LEU A 75 -5.24 10.17 0.75
C LEU A 75 -5.03 11.24 1.81
N ASP A 76 -4.84 10.83 3.06
CA ASP A 76 -4.56 11.74 4.16
C ASP A 76 -3.10 11.59 4.59
N GLU A 77 -2.27 12.58 4.24
CA GLU A 77 -0.82 12.60 4.52
C GLU A 77 -0.11 11.29 4.14
N ALA A 78 -0.54 10.66 3.05
CA ALA A 78 -0.14 9.29 2.68
C ALA A 78 1.36 9.09 2.41
N THR A 79 2.14 10.16 2.31
CA THR A 79 3.59 10.15 2.08
C THR A 79 4.39 10.88 3.18
N ALA A 80 3.73 11.21 4.29
CA ALA A 80 4.40 11.79 5.45
C ALA A 80 5.44 10.84 6.04
N SER A 81 6.53 11.39 6.56
CA SER A 81 7.60 10.63 7.24
C SER A 81 8.29 9.55 6.38
N VAL A 82 8.19 9.67 5.06
CA VAL A 82 8.84 8.77 4.10
C VAL A 82 9.87 9.53 3.26
N ASP A 83 10.94 8.81 2.90
CA ASP A 83 12.05 9.33 2.09
C ASP A 83 11.59 9.63 0.66
N SER A 84 12.29 10.54 -0.02
CA SER A 84 11.89 11.01 -1.35
C SER A 84 11.85 9.90 -2.41
N ALA A 85 12.65 8.84 -2.28
CA ALA A 85 12.64 7.75 -3.26
C ALA A 85 11.37 6.91 -3.12
N THR A 86 11.00 6.56 -1.89
CA THR A 86 9.77 5.84 -1.60
C THR A 86 8.52 6.69 -1.89
N ASP A 87 8.54 8.00 -1.60
CA ASP A 87 7.47 8.94 -1.96
C ASP A 87 7.22 8.91 -3.49
N GLY A 88 8.28 9.00 -4.29
CA GLY A 88 8.17 8.89 -5.76
C GLY A 88 7.59 7.56 -6.24
N VAL A 89 7.90 6.45 -5.55
CA VAL A 89 7.28 5.15 -5.82
C VAL A 89 5.79 5.17 -5.51
N ILE A 90 5.39 5.70 -4.35
CA ILE A 90 3.99 5.77 -3.94
C ILE A 90 3.18 6.62 -4.94
N GLN A 91 3.68 7.81 -5.31
CA GLN A 91 3.04 8.67 -6.30
C GLN A 91 2.86 7.96 -7.64
N LYS A 92 3.90 7.28 -8.11
CA LYS A 92 3.83 6.52 -9.37
C LYS A 92 2.72 5.47 -9.33
N ILE A 93 2.59 4.71 -8.24
CA ILE A 93 1.55 3.70 -8.09
C ILE A 93 0.17 4.35 -8.07
N ILE A 94 0.01 5.47 -7.34
CA ILE A 94 -1.25 6.22 -7.30
C ILE A 94 -1.67 6.66 -8.71
N THR A 95 -0.78 7.32 -9.44
CA THR A 95 -1.06 7.82 -10.79
C THR A 95 -1.32 6.70 -11.81
N GLN A 96 -0.69 5.53 -11.65
CA GLN A 96 -0.85 4.41 -12.57
C GLN A 96 -2.10 3.58 -12.28
N GLU A 97 -2.31 3.18 -11.03
CA GLU A 97 -3.35 2.22 -10.65
C GLU A 97 -4.70 2.87 -10.34
N PHE A 98 -4.72 4.18 -10.05
CA PHE A 98 -5.92 4.94 -9.72
C PHE A 98 -6.26 6.01 -10.76
N LYS A 99 -5.67 5.94 -11.96
CA LYS A 99 -5.86 6.92 -13.04
C LYS A 99 -7.33 7.22 -13.37
N ASP A 100 -8.18 6.20 -13.39
CA ASP A 100 -9.59 6.32 -13.77
C ASP A 100 -10.51 6.53 -12.55
N ARG A 101 -9.96 6.95 -11.41
CA ARG A 101 -10.68 7.11 -10.13
C ARG A 101 -10.57 8.53 -9.62
N THR A 102 -11.53 8.94 -8.81
CA THR A 102 -11.48 10.24 -8.13
C THR A 102 -10.55 10.14 -6.94
N ILE A 103 -9.55 11.02 -6.86
CA ILE A 103 -8.57 11.06 -5.76
C ILE A 103 -8.76 12.38 -5.01
N VAL A 104 -8.94 12.30 -3.70
CA VAL A 104 -8.98 13.46 -2.80
C VAL A 104 -7.76 13.38 -1.90
N THR A 105 -6.85 14.34 -2.03
CA THR A 105 -5.56 14.32 -1.32
C THR A 105 -5.46 15.47 -0.34
N ILE A 106 -5.16 15.15 0.92
CA ILE A 106 -4.74 16.09 1.96
C ILE A 106 -3.22 15.94 2.07
N ALA A 107 -2.48 16.98 1.68
CA ALA A 107 -1.03 16.95 1.67
C ALA A 107 -0.42 18.27 2.13
N HIS A 108 0.71 18.17 2.83
CA HIS A 108 1.55 19.29 3.24
C HIS A 108 2.76 19.50 2.29
N ARG A 109 2.95 18.61 1.30
CA ARG A 109 4.00 18.69 0.28
C ARG A 109 3.39 19.11 -1.05
N ILE A 110 3.85 20.24 -1.60
CA ILE A 110 3.39 20.75 -2.91
C ILE A 110 3.62 19.71 -4.02
N HIS A 111 4.71 18.95 -3.96
CA HIS A 111 5.07 17.98 -4.99
C HIS A 111 4.08 16.80 -5.12
N THR A 112 3.22 16.59 -4.11
CA THR A 112 2.16 15.58 -4.09
C THR A 112 0.86 16.05 -4.75
N VAL A 113 0.69 17.36 -4.94
CA VAL A 113 -0.53 17.98 -5.53
C VAL A 113 -0.29 18.57 -6.91
N ILE A 114 0.95 18.56 -7.42
CA ILE A 114 1.31 19.16 -8.72
C ILE A 114 0.52 18.55 -9.88
N ASP A 115 0.24 17.25 -9.83
CA ASP A 115 -0.45 16.51 -10.89
C ASP A 115 -1.96 16.35 -10.62
N SER A 116 -2.53 17.11 -9.67
CA SER A 116 -3.97 17.08 -9.36
C SER A 116 -4.73 18.10 -10.23
N ASP A 117 -5.79 17.64 -10.91
CA ASP A 117 -6.70 18.44 -11.74
C ASP A 117 -7.80 19.16 -10.91
#